data_AF-A0A5B9VW52-F1
#
_entry.id   AF-A0A5B9VW52-F1
#
_cell.length_a   1.000
_cell.length_b   1.000
_cell.length_c   1.000
_cell.angle_alpha   90.00
_cell.angle_beta   90.00
_cell.angle_gamma   90.00
#
_symmetry.space_group_name_H-M   'P 1'
#
loop_
_entity.id
_entity.type
_entity.pdbx_description
1 polymer ?
#
loop_
_entity_poly.entity_id
_entity_poly.type
_entity_poly.pdbx_seq_one_letter_code
_entity_poly.pdbx_strand_id
1 'polypeptide(L)'
;MTVVRRWFLLWALMFWQGGFMFYGGVVVPVGAAVLGSDQEQGFITRSVTNYLNLAGAVALALWGWELAAGRGETPGGRRFRWAIWAALVLLLGLLAWLHIRLDALLDPDAAIILDRPGFRAGHRRYLMAITAQWAGCLLLTALTILAWRDEDATRPFAGRSAGG
;
A
#
# COMPACT_ATOMS: atom_id res chain seq x y z
N MET A 1 8.65 9.47 21.63
CA MET A 1 8.77 9.30 20.16
C MET A 1 7.50 8.81 19.46
N THR A 2 6.32 8.76 20.11
CA THR A 2 5.10 8.25 19.46
C THR A 2 4.56 9.14 18.35
N VAL A 3 4.53 10.47 18.55
CA VAL A 3 3.99 11.40 17.53
C VAL A 3 4.78 11.32 16.21
N VAL A 4 6.11 11.37 16.30
CA VAL A 4 7.00 11.29 15.12
C VAL A 4 6.78 10.00 14.33
N ARG A 5 6.72 8.84 15.02
CA ARG A 5 6.48 7.54 14.39
C ARG A 5 5.12 7.48 13.68
N ARG A 6 4.04 7.90 14.36
CA ARG A 6 2.69 7.95 13.78
C ARG A 6 2.63 8.89 12.57
N TRP A 7 3.31 10.03 12.65
CA TRP A 7 3.39 11.01 11.58
C TRP A 7 4.09 10.46 10.33
N PHE A 8 5.26 9.82 10.48
CA PHE A 8 5.94 9.16 9.37
C PHE A 8 5.10 8.06 8.73
N LEU A 9 4.41 7.24 9.55
CA LEU A 9 3.51 6.22 9.01
C LEU A 9 2.40 6.85 8.16
N LEU A 10 1.69 7.85 8.69
CA LEU A 10 0.61 8.50 7.95
C LEU A 10 1.10 9.12 6.63
N TRP A 11 2.24 9.79 6.64
CA TRP A 11 2.83 10.36 5.42
C TRP A 11 3.20 9.29 4.39
N ALA A 12 3.79 8.17 4.82
CA ALA A 12 4.09 7.06 3.94
C ALA A 12 2.81 6.44 3.34
N LEU A 13 1.74 6.30 4.13
CA LEU A 13 0.45 5.82 3.65
C LEU A 13 -0.21 6.79 2.68
N MET A 14 -0.19 8.09 2.96
CA MET A 14 -0.72 9.12 2.05
C MET A 14 0.02 9.12 0.71
N PHE A 15 1.35 9.02 0.75
CA PHE A 15 2.15 8.95 -0.47
C PHE A 15 1.86 7.68 -1.26
N TRP A 16 1.88 6.51 -0.61
CA TRP A 16 1.71 5.23 -1.31
C TRP A 16 0.27 4.95 -1.72
N GLN A 17 -0.69 4.95 -0.79
CA GLN A 17 -2.10 4.65 -1.08
C GLN A 17 -2.78 5.78 -1.84
N GLY A 18 -2.50 7.04 -1.46
CA GLY A 18 -3.00 8.21 -2.18
C GLY A 18 -2.40 8.30 -3.59
N GLY A 19 -1.09 8.08 -3.73
CA GLY A 19 -0.42 8.01 -5.03
C GLY A 19 -0.97 6.90 -5.92
N PHE A 20 -1.20 5.70 -5.38
CA PHE A 20 -1.83 4.60 -6.11
C PHE A 20 -3.23 4.96 -6.62
N MET A 21 -4.10 5.46 -5.74
CA MET A 21 -5.48 5.82 -6.10
C MET A 21 -5.52 6.97 -7.12
N PHE A 22 -4.70 8.00 -6.93
CA PHE A 22 -4.63 9.12 -7.86
C PHE A 22 -4.08 8.68 -9.22
N TYR A 23 -3.02 7.88 -9.22
CA TYR A 23 -2.44 7.40 -10.46
C TYR A 23 -3.43 6.52 -11.24
N GLY A 24 -4.00 5.50 -10.60
CA GLY A 24 -4.93 4.58 -11.27
C GLY A 24 -6.26 5.23 -11.66
N GLY A 25 -6.80 6.11 -10.81
CA GLY A 25 -8.11 6.73 -11.03
C GLY A 25 -8.07 7.97 -11.93
N VAL A 26 -6.95 8.67 -12.00
CA VAL A 26 -6.84 9.96 -12.73
C VAL A 26 -5.75 9.91 -13.80
N VAL A 27 -4.51 9.59 -13.42
CA VAL A 27 -3.37 9.69 -14.35
C VAL A 27 -3.47 8.69 -15.48
N VAL A 28 -3.89 7.45 -15.21
CA VAL A 28 -4.02 6.41 -16.24
C VAL A 28 -5.10 6.78 -17.28
N PRO A 29 -6.35 7.10 -16.92
CA PRO A 29 -7.35 7.50 -17.91
C PRO A 29 -6.98 8.76 -18.69
N VAL A 30 -6.44 9.78 -18.01
CA VAL A 30 -6.04 11.03 -18.66
C VAL A 30 -4.87 10.80 -19.61
N GLY A 31 -3.85 10.04 -19.18
CA GLY A 31 -2.69 9.73 -20.00
C GLY A 31 -3.06 8.92 -21.24
N ALA A 32 -3.91 7.89 -21.09
CA ALA A 32 -4.42 7.13 -22.23
C ALA A 32 -5.19 8.00 -23.24
N ALA A 33 -6.03 8.93 -22.74
CA ALA A 33 -6.76 9.85 -23.59
C ALA A 33 -5.84 10.85 -24.33
N VAL A 34 -4.79 11.35 -23.66
CA VAL A 34 -3.82 12.29 -24.25
C VAL A 34 -2.92 11.60 -25.26
N LEU A 35 -2.48 10.37 -24.99
CA LEU A 35 -1.64 9.57 -25.89
C LEU A 35 -2.43 8.96 -27.05
N GLY A 36 -3.76 8.85 -26.91
CA GLY A 36 -4.62 8.14 -27.86
C GLY A 36 -4.36 6.63 -27.87
N SER A 37 -3.68 6.09 -26.85
CA SER A 37 -3.25 4.69 -26.78
C SER A 37 -3.17 4.21 -25.33
N ASP A 38 -4.05 3.26 -24.97
CA ASP A 38 -3.98 2.54 -23.69
C ASP A 38 -2.66 1.77 -23.54
N GLN A 39 -2.06 1.35 -24.66
CA GLN A 39 -0.85 0.57 -24.67
C GLN A 39 0.37 1.41 -24.29
N GLU A 40 0.52 2.61 -24.86
CA GLU A 40 1.60 3.53 -24.51
C GLU A 40 1.50 3.97 -23.05
N GLN A 41 0.27 4.28 -22.59
CA GLN A 41 0.02 4.55 -21.18
C GLN A 41 0.36 3.34 -20.29
N GLY A 42 0.15 2.12 -20.77
CA GLY A 42 0.55 0.88 -20.11
C GLY A 42 2.06 0.79 -19.88
N PHE A 43 2.88 1.22 -20.85
CA PHE A 43 4.34 1.28 -20.69
C PHE A 43 4.79 2.34 -19.67
N ILE A 44 4.10 3.49 -19.60
CA ILE A 44 4.34 4.47 -18.52
C ILE A 44 3.97 3.87 -17.17
N THR A 45 2.80 3.24 -17.09
CA THR A 45 2.28 2.60 -15.87
C THR A 45 3.21 1.50 -15.38
N ARG A 46 3.82 0.75 -16.30
CA ARG A 46 4.87 -0.22 -15.99
C ARG A 46 6.03 0.43 -15.23
N SER A 47 6.58 1.54 -15.73
CA SER A 47 7.69 2.23 -15.07
C SER A 47 7.28 2.76 -13.68
N VAL A 48 6.10 3.36 -13.58
CA VAL A 48 5.56 3.90 -12.32
C VAL A 48 5.32 2.79 -11.28
N THR A 49 4.96 1.59 -11.71
CA THR A 49 4.69 0.45 -10.82
C THR A 49 5.92 0.05 -9.99
N ASN A 50 7.14 0.20 -10.52
CA ASN A 50 8.36 -0.03 -9.75
C ASN A 50 8.46 0.90 -8.53
N TYR A 51 8.16 2.19 -8.73
CA TYR A 51 8.16 3.17 -7.66
C TYR A 51 7.01 2.94 -6.67
N LEU A 52 5.83 2.53 -7.14
CA LEU A 52 4.70 2.18 -6.28
C LEU A 52 5.01 0.96 -5.40
N ASN A 53 5.67 -0.07 -5.94
CA ASN A 53 6.09 -1.24 -5.17
C ASN A 53 7.14 -0.88 -4.11
N LEU A 54 8.12 -0.05 -4.47
CA LEU A 54 9.13 0.45 -3.53
C LEU A 54 8.49 1.29 -2.41
N ALA A 55 7.62 2.23 -2.77
CA ALA A 55 6.86 3.03 -1.80
C ALA A 55 6.03 2.15 -0.86
N GLY A 56 5.40 1.10 -1.40
CA GLY A 56 4.68 0.10 -0.61
C GLY A 56 5.57 -0.66 0.35
N ALA A 57 6.77 -1.07 -0.07
CA ALA A 57 7.72 -1.75 0.80
C ALA A 57 8.14 -0.85 1.97
N VAL A 58 8.45 0.42 1.71
CA VAL A 58 8.79 1.41 2.74
C VAL A 58 7.61 1.63 3.69
N ALA A 59 6.40 1.81 3.17
CA ALA A 59 5.20 2.00 3.98
C ALA A 59 4.92 0.78 4.88
N LEU A 60 5.02 -0.44 4.35
CA LEU A 60 4.82 -1.67 5.13
C LEU A 60 5.92 -1.87 6.18
N ALA A 61 7.17 -1.48 5.91
CA ALA A 61 8.24 -1.52 6.89
C ALA A 61 7.97 -0.56 8.07
N LEU A 62 7.57 0.69 7.78
CA LEU A 62 7.16 1.66 8.80
C LEU A 62 5.96 1.16 9.61
N TRP A 63 5.02 0.48 8.94
CA TRP A 63 3.88 -0.12 9.61
C TRP A 63 4.27 -1.29 10.52
N GLY A 64 5.20 -2.14 10.07
CA GLY A 64 5.75 -3.23 10.88
C GLY A 64 6.42 -2.69 12.14
N TRP A 65 7.15 -1.57 12.02
CA TRP A 65 7.71 -0.86 13.17
C TRP A 65 6.61 -0.30 14.09
N GLU A 66 5.56 0.31 13.53
CA GLU A 66 4.40 0.78 14.32
C GLU A 66 3.78 -0.35 15.15
N LEU A 67 3.53 -1.51 14.53
CA LEU A 67 2.98 -2.70 15.19
C LEU A 67 3.91 -3.30 16.24
N ALA A 68 5.23 -3.23 16.02
CA ALA A 68 6.23 -3.75 16.94
C ALA A 68 6.38 -2.87 18.20
N ALA A 69 6.31 -1.56 18.04
CA ALA A 69 6.49 -0.61 19.14
C ALA A 69 5.18 -0.25 19.87
N GLY A 70 4.02 -0.68 19.36
CA GLY A 70 2.72 -0.53 20.05
C GLY A 70 2.66 -1.34 21.35
N ARG A 71 2.13 -0.73 22.41
CA ARG A 71 2.04 -1.32 23.75
C ARG A 71 0.59 -1.24 24.23
N GLY A 72 -0.21 -2.27 23.95
CA GLY A 72 -1.61 -2.30 24.42
C GLY A 72 -2.39 -3.53 23.95
N GLU A 73 -3.37 -3.92 24.77
CA GLU A 73 -4.44 -4.87 24.43
C GLU A 73 -5.52 -4.13 23.65
N THR A 74 -5.35 -4.05 22.33
CA THR A 74 -6.20 -3.22 21.46
C THR A 74 -7.33 -4.03 20.80
N PRO A 75 -8.46 -3.41 20.42
CA PRO A 75 -9.54 -3.98 19.61
C PRO A 75 -9.00 -4.62 18.33
N GLY A 76 -9.52 -5.80 18.01
CA GLY A 76 -9.03 -6.63 16.90
C GLY A 76 -7.85 -7.53 17.24
N GLY A 77 -7.14 -7.30 18.36
CA GLY A 77 -6.06 -8.16 18.84
C GLY A 77 -4.74 -7.99 18.06
N ARG A 78 -3.62 -7.95 18.79
CA ARG A 78 -2.26 -7.80 18.21
C ARG A 78 -1.97 -8.84 17.13
N ARG A 79 -2.35 -10.11 17.36
CA ARG A 79 -2.12 -11.22 16.41
C ARG A 79 -2.83 -11.00 15.07
N PHE A 80 -4.06 -10.50 15.09
CA PHE A 80 -4.83 -10.25 13.87
C PHE A 80 -4.22 -9.12 13.03
N ARG A 81 -3.79 -8.01 13.68
CA ARG A 81 -3.09 -6.92 12.99
C ARG A 81 -1.80 -7.40 12.32
N TRP A 82 -1.01 -8.22 13.02
CA TRP A 82 0.18 -8.86 12.44
C TRP A 82 -0.15 -9.82 11.31
N ALA A 83 -1.27 -10.56 11.39
CA ALA A 83 -1.72 -11.45 10.32
C ALA A 83 -2.11 -10.66 9.06
N ILE A 84 -2.87 -9.56 9.20
CA ILE A 84 -3.21 -8.68 8.08
C ILE A 84 -1.92 -8.07 7.50
N TRP A 85 -1.03 -7.55 8.34
CA TRP A 85 0.24 -7.00 7.88
C TRP A 85 1.08 -8.02 7.09
N ALA A 86 1.19 -9.26 7.60
CA ALA A 86 1.89 -10.33 6.91
C ALA A 86 1.23 -10.66 5.57
N ALA A 87 -0.10 -10.72 5.52
CA ALA A 87 -0.85 -10.89 4.27
C ALA A 87 -0.57 -9.76 3.26
N LEU A 88 -0.48 -8.50 3.72
CA LEU A 88 -0.14 -7.35 2.87
C LEU A 88 1.29 -7.41 2.33
N VAL A 89 2.25 -7.87 3.13
CA VAL A 89 3.64 -8.11 2.69
C VAL A 89 3.68 -9.21 1.62
N LEU A 90 2.96 -10.32 1.85
CA LEU A 90 2.85 -11.40 0.86
C LEU A 90 2.18 -10.93 -0.43
N LEU A 91 1.12 -10.12 -0.33
CA LEU A 91 0.46 -9.52 -1.51
C LEU A 91 1.40 -8.56 -2.26
N LEU A 92 2.21 -7.76 -1.55
CA LEU A 92 3.21 -6.91 -2.21
C LEU A 92 4.26 -7.75 -2.95
N GLY A 93 4.76 -8.82 -2.33
CA GLY A 93 5.67 -9.76 -2.97
C GLY A 93 5.05 -10.42 -4.21
N LEU A 94 3.78 -10.82 -4.12
CA LEU A 94 3.02 -11.35 -5.25
C LEU A 94 2.87 -10.32 -6.37
N LEU A 95 2.60 -9.05 -6.06
CA LEU A 95 2.50 -7.98 -7.05
C LEU A 95 3.84 -7.71 -7.74
N ALA A 96 4.94 -7.64 -6.98
CA ALA A 96 6.28 -7.50 -7.55
C ALA A 96 6.62 -8.68 -8.48
N TRP A 97 6.30 -9.90 -8.07
CA TRP A 97 6.47 -11.10 -8.90
C TRP A 97 5.62 -11.05 -10.18
N LEU A 98 4.33 -10.74 -10.05
CA LEU A 98 3.41 -10.63 -11.19
C LEU A 98 3.84 -9.51 -12.14
N HIS A 99 4.37 -8.40 -11.62
CA HIS A 99 4.90 -7.31 -12.42
C HIS A 99 6.06 -7.78 -13.31
N ILE A 100 7.07 -8.44 -12.74
CA ILE A 100 8.20 -9.03 -13.50
C ILE A 100 7.69 -10.02 -14.56
N ARG A 101 6.70 -10.85 -14.21
CA ARG A 101 6.12 -11.82 -15.14
C ARG A 101 5.35 -11.18 -16.29
N LEU A 102 4.63 -10.09 -16.03
CA LEU A 102 3.92 -9.33 -17.07
C LEU A 102 4.90 -8.58 -17.97
N ASP A 103 5.96 -8.03 -17.38
CA ASP A 103 7.05 -7.35 -18.09
C ASP A 103 7.75 -8.27 -19.09
N ALA A 104 7.95 -9.54 -18.72
CA ALA A 104 8.55 -10.54 -19.60
C ALA A 104 7.66 -10.91 -20.82
N LEU A 105 6.39 -10.50 -20.81
CA LEU A 105 5.46 -10.70 -21.94
C LEU A 105 5.36 -9.46 -22.84
N LEU A 106 6.16 -8.43 -22.58
CA LEU A 106 6.22 -7.20 -23.35
C LEU A 106 7.56 -7.09 -24.08
N ASP A 107 7.51 -6.67 -25.33
CA ASP A 107 8.67 -6.17 -26.05
C ASP A 107 8.73 -4.65 -25.86
N PRO A 108 9.73 -4.12 -25.11
CA PRO A 108 9.85 -2.68 -24.87
C PRO A 108 10.19 -1.88 -26.12
N ASP A 109 10.96 -2.47 -27.04
CA ASP A 109 11.52 -1.76 -28.19
C ASP A 109 10.50 -1.68 -29.33
N ALA A 110 9.72 -2.75 -29.51
CA ALA A 110 8.63 -2.77 -30.48
C ALA A 110 7.29 -2.29 -29.91
N ALA A 111 7.22 -2.00 -28.61
CA ALA A 111 5.99 -1.65 -27.89
C ALA A 111 4.85 -2.64 -28.18
N ILE A 112 5.12 -3.95 -28.17
CA ILE A 112 4.13 -5.01 -28.45
C ILE A 112 3.96 -5.98 -27.28
N ILE A 113 2.77 -6.57 -27.18
CA ILE A 113 2.47 -7.65 -26.24
C ILE A 113 2.71 -8.98 -26.95
N LEU A 114 3.69 -9.75 -26.48
CA LEU A 114 4.13 -11.02 -27.08
C LEU A 114 3.05 -12.12 -26.98
N ASP A 115 2.35 -12.20 -25.84
CA ASP A 115 1.25 -13.13 -25.58
C ASP A 115 0.05 -12.39 -24.98
N ARG A 116 -0.87 -11.94 -25.84
CA ARG A 116 -2.06 -11.18 -25.42
C ARG A 116 -2.98 -11.97 -24.47
N PRO A 117 -3.30 -13.25 -24.71
CA PRO A 117 -4.06 -14.07 -23.76
C PRO A 117 -3.38 -14.19 -22.39
N GLY A 118 -2.09 -14.56 -22.36
CA GLY A 118 -1.32 -14.70 -21.13
C GLY A 118 -1.22 -13.39 -20.34
N PHE A 119 -0.95 -12.29 -21.04
CA PHE A 119 -0.89 -10.95 -20.47
C PHE A 119 -2.23 -10.54 -19.83
N ARG A 120 -3.36 -10.72 -20.52
CA ARG A 120 -4.69 -10.40 -19.97
C ARG A 120 -5.03 -11.21 -18.73
N ALA A 121 -4.73 -12.51 -18.72
CA ALA A 121 -4.95 -13.36 -17.56
C ALA A 121 -4.07 -12.94 -16.37
N GLY A 122 -2.78 -12.66 -16.61
CA GLY A 122 -1.86 -12.17 -15.58
C GLY A 122 -2.28 -10.79 -15.04
N HIS A 123 -2.67 -9.88 -15.92
CA HIS A 123 -3.11 -8.54 -15.55
C HIS A 123 -4.39 -8.57 -14.70
N ARG A 124 -5.35 -9.46 -15.02
CA ARG A 124 -6.53 -9.65 -14.16
C ARG A 124 -6.16 -10.11 -12.74
N ARG A 125 -5.21 -11.05 -12.61
CA ARG A 125 -4.72 -11.51 -11.30
C ARG A 125 -4.01 -10.38 -10.55
N TYR A 126 -3.24 -9.57 -11.26
CA TYR A 126 -2.59 -8.38 -10.71
C TYR A 126 -3.63 -7.40 -10.14
N LEU A 127 -4.68 -7.09 -10.90
CA LEU A 127 -5.77 -6.20 -10.47
C LEU A 127 -6.53 -6.75 -9.25
N MET A 128 -6.76 -8.07 -9.19
CA MET A 128 -7.35 -8.69 -8.00
C MET A 128 -6.45 -8.57 -6.78
N ALA A 129 -5.14 -8.85 -6.94
CA ALA A 129 -4.18 -8.78 -5.85
C ALA A 129 -4.02 -7.35 -5.31
N ILE A 130 -3.95 -6.33 -6.18
CA ILE A 130 -3.82 -4.93 -5.73
C ILE A 130 -5.11 -4.43 -5.08
N THR A 131 -6.29 -4.87 -5.55
CA THR A 131 -7.57 -4.55 -4.91
C THR A 131 -7.66 -5.16 -3.51
N ALA A 132 -7.28 -6.44 -3.37
CA ALA A 132 -7.22 -7.10 -2.06
C ALA A 132 -6.22 -6.41 -1.11
N GLN A 133 -5.04 -6.03 -1.63
CA GLN A 133 -4.04 -5.32 -0.86
C GLN A 133 -4.55 -3.96 -0.39
N TRP A 134 -5.19 -3.19 -1.27
CA TRP A 134 -5.80 -1.90 -0.94
C TRP A 134 -6.86 -2.05 0.16
N ALA A 135 -7.78 -2.99 0.03
CA ALA A 135 -8.80 -3.24 1.05
C ALA A 135 -8.19 -3.65 2.40
N GLY A 136 -7.16 -4.50 2.38
CA GLY A 136 -6.43 -4.88 3.59
C GLY A 136 -5.68 -3.70 4.23
N CYS A 137 -5.14 -2.78 3.43
CA CYS A 137 -4.52 -1.55 3.91
C CYS A 137 -5.55 -0.64 4.60
N LEU A 138 -6.75 -0.48 4.04
CA LEU A 138 -7.82 0.27 4.71
C LEU A 138 -8.20 -0.32 6.06
N LEU A 139 -8.39 -1.64 6.12
CA LEU A 139 -8.71 -2.34 7.36
C LEU A 139 -7.61 -2.18 8.40
N LEU A 140 -6.35 -2.40 8.02
CA LEU A 140 -5.22 -2.25 8.94
C LEU A 140 -5.06 -0.79 9.39
N THR A 141 -5.35 0.19 8.52
CA THR A 141 -5.34 1.64 8.84
C THR A 141 -6.34 1.91 9.96
N ALA A 142 -7.59 1.48 9.79
CA ALA A 142 -8.64 1.67 10.79
C ALA A 142 -8.25 1.04 12.14
N LEU A 143 -7.76 -0.20 12.13
CA LEU A 143 -7.30 -0.89 13.34
C LEU A 143 -6.09 -0.20 14.00
N THR A 144 -5.21 0.42 13.21
CA THR A 144 -4.05 1.16 13.71
C THR A 144 -4.49 2.46 14.40
N ILE A 145 -5.42 3.19 13.80
CA ILE A 145 -5.98 4.42 14.40
C ILE A 145 -6.74 4.09 15.70
N LEU A 146 -7.53 3.01 15.71
CA LEU A 146 -8.22 2.56 16.92
C LEU A 146 -7.22 2.19 18.03
N ALA A 147 -6.17 1.46 17.68
CA ALA A 147 -5.09 1.12 18.60
C ALA A 147 -4.42 2.38 19.20
N TRP A 148 -4.20 3.42 18.40
CA TRP A 148 -3.64 4.68 18.88
C TRP A 148 -4.55 5.39 19.88
N ARG A 149 -5.85 5.37 19.64
CA ARG A 149 -6.83 5.97 20.55
C ARG A 149 -6.79 5.32 21.94
N ASP A 150 -6.67 4.00 21.99
CA ASP A 150 -6.63 3.27 23.26
C ASP A 150 -5.28 3.45 23.99
N GLU A 151 -4.17 3.52 23.24
CA GLU A 151 -2.86 3.90 23.78
C GLU A 151 -2.89 5.32 24.39
N ASP A 152 -3.61 6.24 23.77
CA ASP A 152 -3.72 7.61 24.26
C ASP A 152 -4.66 7.71 25.48
N ALA A 153 -5.71 6.89 25.55
CA ALA A 153 -6.63 6.82 26.71
C ALA A 153 -6.00 6.21 27.97
N THR A 154 -5.01 5.31 27.79
CA THR A 154 -4.31 4.63 28.91
C THR A 154 -3.13 5.42 29.46
N ARG A 155 -2.75 6.54 28.83
CA ARG A 155 -1.71 7.45 29.35
C ARG A 155 -2.30 8.32 30.46
N PRO A 156 -1.79 8.25 31.71
CA PRO A 156 -2.24 9.13 32.78
C PRO A 156 -2.01 10.59 32.39
N PHE A 157 -3.00 11.46 32.63
CA PHE A 157 -2.84 12.91 32.59
C PHE A 157 -1.81 13.32 33.65
N ALA A 158 -0.55 13.45 33.26
CA ALA A 158 0.48 14.10 34.08
C ALA A 158 0.20 15.62 34.07
N GLY A 159 -0.81 16.08 34.83
CA GLY A 159 -1.25 17.47 34.71
C GLY A 159 -2.32 17.97 35.68
N ARG A 160 -2.60 17.29 36.78
CA ARG A 160 -3.21 17.94 37.95
C ARG A 160 -2.36 17.65 39.18
N SER A 161 -1.30 18.42 39.32
CA SER A 161 -0.81 18.76 40.66
C SER A 161 -1.99 19.34 41.42
N ALA A 162 -2.42 18.61 42.45
CA ALA A 162 -3.28 19.11 43.48
C ALA A 162 -2.63 20.36 44.08
N GLY A 163 -3.07 21.53 43.63
CA GLY A 163 -2.86 22.79 44.36
C GLY A 163 -3.92 22.84 45.44
N GLY A 164 -3.51 22.53 46.67
CA GLY A 164 -4.24 22.95 47.87
C GLY A 164 -4.05 24.44 48.15
#